data_AF-A0A973MHF5-F1
#
_entry.id   AF-A0A973MHF5-F1
#
_cell.length_a   1.000
_cell.length_b   1.000
_cell.length_c   1.000
_cell.angle_alpha   90.00
_cell.angle_beta   90.00
_cell.angle_gamma   90.00
#
_symmetry.space_group_name_H-M   'P 1'
#
loop_
_entity.id
_entity.type
_entity.pdbx_description
1 polymer ?
#
loop_
_entity_poly.entity_id
_entity_poly.type
_entity_poly.pdbx_seq_one_letter_code
_entity_poly.pdbx_strand_id
1 'polypeptide(L)'
;MWPVRHRPARSNQPAPPFNAPAARRLRTALNMGPEHVAYGLRASYGLPYVSPDLVLAWERGSVAPSSPELTALAGVLWCSPGEITGPPRTLREHRIARGLAPEDVARTVGLEFLAYMHMEEHNAWRGNERQSATLAEVLDLSLPDFVTVTGREPKLAELLRSAVTTRWQAYVRPVAKTVPLDRHLLQNALQTLHQDYQGQMAASLSWGAANAASESSDAGREFLDRIVDHFWAAAQFSPPGV
;
A
#
# COMPACT_ATOMS: atom_id res chain seq x y z
N MET A 1 36.18 2.12 -34.77
CA MET A 1 35.24 3.03 -34.07
C MET A 1 34.01 2.21 -33.69
N TRP A 2 33.99 1.66 -32.48
CA TRP A 2 32.85 0.83 -32.01
C TRP A 2 31.75 1.74 -31.46
N PRO A 3 30.47 1.52 -31.81
CA PRO A 3 29.38 2.25 -31.19
C PRO A 3 29.15 1.67 -29.79
N VAL A 4 29.37 2.50 -28.77
CA VAL A 4 29.01 2.19 -27.39
C VAL A 4 27.49 2.18 -27.31
N ARG A 5 26.89 0.98 -27.38
CA ARG A 5 25.50 0.78 -26.99
C ARG A 5 25.45 0.86 -25.47
N HIS A 6 25.16 2.03 -24.93
CA HIS A 6 24.69 2.15 -23.55
C HIS A 6 23.34 1.43 -23.45
N ARG A 7 23.37 0.18 -23.01
CA ARG A 7 22.19 -0.53 -22.52
C ARG A 7 21.89 0.08 -21.15
N PRO A 8 20.79 0.83 -20.93
CA PRO A 8 20.43 1.16 -19.56
C PRO A 8 20.11 -0.15 -18.87
N ALA A 9 20.84 -0.46 -17.81
CA ALA A 9 20.41 -1.46 -16.85
C ALA A 9 19.09 -0.96 -16.26
N ARG A 10 17.98 -1.38 -16.86
CA ARG A 10 16.66 -1.24 -16.25
C ARG A 10 16.74 -2.07 -14.97
N SER A 11 16.89 -1.41 -13.82
CA SER A 11 16.42 -1.99 -12.57
C SER A 11 14.97 -2.37 -12.82
N ASN A 12 14.71 -3.68 -12.95
CA ASN A 12 13.40 -4.24 -13.29
C ASN A 12 12.40 -4.14 -12.12
N GLN A 13 12.55 -3.11 -11.30
CA GLN A 13 11.67 -2.86 -10.17
C GLN A 13 10.47 -2.07 -10.69
N PRO A 14 9.24 -2.55 -10.46
CA PRO A 14 8.05 -1.83 -10.87
C PRO A 14 8.10 -0.43 -10.27
N ALA A 15 7.88 0.59 -11.12
CA ALA A 15 7.69 1.94 -10.65
C ALA A 15 6.42 2.00 -9.78
N PRO A 16 6.36 2.91 -8.78
CA PRO A 16 5.13 3.15 -8.04
C PRO A 16 3.95 3.31 -8.99
N PRO A 17 2.73 2.89 -8.58
CA PRO A 17 1.55 3.13 -9.40
C PRO A 17 1.47 4.63 -9.70
N PHE A 18 1.45 5.01 -10.97
CA PHE A 18 1.41 6.42 -11.37
C PHE A 18 -0.04 6.86 -11.61
N ASN A 19 -0.45 7.95 -10.98
CA ASN A 19 -1.78 8.54 -11.13
C ASN A 19 -1.74 9.63 -12.21
N ALA A 20 -1.82 9.19 -13.47
CA ALA A 20 -1.78 10.06 -14.64
C ALA A 20 -2.84 11.20 -14.63
N PRO A 21 -4.11 10.95 -14.25
CA PRO A 21 -5.09 12.02 -14.10
C PRO A 21 -4.72 13.06 -13.04
N ALA A 22 -4.14 12.64 -11.91
CA ALA A 22 -3.72 13.56 -10.85
C ALA A 22 -2.55 14.46 -11.31
N ALA A 23 -1.54 13.88 -11.96
CA ALA A 23 -0.43 14.64 -12.54
C ALA A 23 -0.90 15.69 -13.54
N ARG A 24 -1.83 15.31 -14.45
CA ARG A 24 -2.43 16.26 -15.40
C ARG A 24 -3.18 17.39 -14.69
N ARG A 25 -3.98 17.07 -13.67
CA ARG A 25 -4.74 18.07 -12.89
C ARG A 25 -3.81 19.08 -12.22
N LEU A 26 -2.75 18.61 -11.56
CA LEU A 26 -1.77 19.47 -10.90
C LEU A 26 -1.05 20.39 -11.89
N ARG A 27 -0.59 19.84 -13.02
CA ARG A 27 0.02 20.65 -14.10
C ARG A 27 -0.93 21.73 -14.58
N THR A 28 -2.19 21.38 -14.85
CA THR A 28 -3.19 22.35 -15.33
C THR A 28 -3.51 23.41 -14.28
N ALA A 29 -3.52 23.07 -12.99
CA ALA A 29 -3.73 24.03 -11.90
C ALA A 29 -2.60 25.07 -11.82
N LEU A 30 -1.37 24.70 -12.22
CA LEU A 30 -0.23 25.61 -12.32
C LEU A 30 -0.19 26.41 -13.64
N ASN A 31 -1.20 26.27 -14.52
CA ASN A 31 -1.21 26.84 -15.88
C ASN A 31 0.02 26.46 -16.72
N MET A 32 0.64 25.31 -16.44
CA MET A 32 1.79 24.82 -17.20
C MET A 32 1.33 23.95 -18.37
N GLY A 33 1.95 24.12 -19.54
CA GLY A 33 1.82 23.15 -20.63
C GLY A 33 2.86 22.01 -20.53
N PRO A 34 2.70 20.90 -21.28
CA PRO A 34 3.64 19.77 -21.26
C PRO A 34 5.08 20.18 -21.59
N GLU A 35 5.27 21.19 -22.43
CA GLU A 35 6.57 21.76 -22.79
C GLU A 35 7.28 22.42 -21.62
N HIS A 36 6.55 23.11 -20.73
CA HIS A 36 7.10 23.72 -19.53
C HIS A 36 7.60 22.64 -18.55
N VAL A 37 6.82 21.56 -18.39
CA VAL A 37 7.21 20.42 -17.54
C VAL A 37 8.43 19.71 -18.11
N ALA A 38 8.42 19.39 -19.41
CA ALA A 38 9.56 18.75 -20.07
C ALA A 38 10.82 19.63 -20.01
N TYR A 39 10.67 20.96 -20.09
CA TYR A 39 11.79 21.88 -19.87
C TYR A 39 12.32 21.79 -18.43
N GLY A 40 11.45 21.86 -17.41
CA GLY A 40 11.84 21.77 -16.00
C GLY A 40 12.56 20.45 -15.65
N LEU A 41 12.08 19.33 -16.18
CA LEU A 41 12.71 18.02 -15.98
C LEU A 41 14.11 17.94 -16.60
N ARG A 42 14.29 18.55 -17.78
CA ARG A 42 15.60 18.60 -18.45
C ARG A 42 16.56 19.54 -17.76
N ALA A 43 16.11 20.76 -17.44
CA ALA A 43 16.95 21.84 -16.94
C ALA A 43 17.32 21.66 -15.46
N SER A 44 16.36 21.24 -14.62
CA SER A 44 16.54 21.21 -13.17
C SER A 44 16.85 19.82 -12.61
N TYR A 45 16.46 18.75 -13.31
CA TYR A 45 16.58 17.38 -12.82
C TYR A 45 17.47 16.48 -13.71
N GLY A 46 18.10 17.04 -14.75
CA GLY A 46 19.08 16.32 -15.55
C GLY A 46 18.49 15.15 -16.36
N LEU A 47 17.22 15.25 -16.78
CA LEU A 47 16.54 14.23 -17.59
C LEU A 47 16.43 14.66 -19.06
N PRO A 48 17.54 14.72 -19.84
CA PRO A 48 17.62 15.36 -21.15
C PRO A 48 16.69 14.76 -22.21
N TYR A 49 16.31 13.50 -22.04
CA TYR A 49 15.48 12.74 -22.99
C TYR A 49 13.98 13.02 -22.84
N VAL A 50 13.55 13.72 -21.79
CA VAL A 50 12.13 13.99 -21.56
C VAL A 50 11.63 15.02 -22.56
N SER A 51 10.68 14.61 -23.41
CA SER A 51 10.00 15.45 -24.40
C SER A 51 8.58 15.83 -23.94
N PRO A 52 7.97 16.89 -24.50
CA PRO A 52 6.56 17.21 -24.25
C PRO A 52 5.62 16.03 -24.58
N ASP A 53 5.94 15.27 -25.64
CA ASP A 53 5.19 14.08 -26.03
C ASP A 53 5.29 12.95 -24.99
N LEU A 54 6.44 12.79 -24.33
CA LEU A 54 6.61 11.84 -23.23
C LEU A 54 5.76 12.24 -22.02
N VAL A 55 5.71 13.53 -21.68
CA VAL A 55 4.83 14.05 -20.62
C VAL A 55 3.36 13.77 -20.96
N LEU A 56 2.94 14.00 -22.21
CA LEU A 56 1.59 13.65 -22.67
C LEU A 56 1.32 12.14 -22.66
N ALA A 57 2.32 11.30 -22.96
CA ALA A 57 2.19 9.86 -22.88
C ALA A 57 2.01 9.38 -21.43
N TRP A 58 2.71 10.00 -20.47
CA TRP A 58 2.49 9.78 -19.04
C TRP A 58 1.07 10.18 -18.63
N GLU A 59 0.62 11.39 -18.96
CA GLU A 59 -0.70 11.88 -18.59
C GLU A 59 -1.88 11.12 -19.21
N ARG A 60 -1.65 10.44 -20.34
CA ARG A 60 -2.62 9.52 -20.96
C ARG A 60 -2.52 8.09 -20.42
N GLY A 61 -1.56 7.80 -19.55
CA GLY A 61 -1.30 6.46 -19.03
C GLY A 61 -0.76 5.48 -20.07
N SER A 62 -0.28 5.96 -21.23
CA SER A 62 0.29 5.09 -22.27
C SER A 62 1.69 4.60 -21.91
N VAL A 63 2.40 5.33 -21.06
CA VAL A 63 3.69 4.99 -20.47
C VAL A 63 3.66 5.43 -19.01
N ALA A 64 4.35 4.73 -18.11
CA ALA A 64 4.52 5.17 -16.72
C ALA A 64 5.94 5.73 -16.51
N PRO A 65 6.12 6.82 -15.74
CA PRO A 65 7.44 7.26 -15.32
C PRO A 65 8.08 6.23 -14.37
N SER A 66 9.40 6.10 -14.44
CA SER A 66 10.22 5.41 -13.45
C SER A 66 10.27 6.18 -12.13
N SER A 67 10.74 5.54 -11.06
CA SER A 67 10.87 6.18 -9.73
C SER A 67 11.65 7.51 -9.70
N PRO A 68 12.83 7.65 -10.36
CA PRO A 68 13.53 8.94 -10.39
C PRO A 68 12.77 9.99 -11.21
N GLU A 69 12.13 9.60 -12.32
CA GLU A 69 11.30 10.50 -13.13
C GLU A 69 10.08 11.00 -12.35
N LEU A 70 9.46 10.12 -11.55
CA LEU A 70 8.31 10.48 -10.71
C LEU A 70 8.69 11.51 -9.64
N THR A 71 9.82 11.29 -8.96
CA THR A 71 10.33 12.23 -7.94
C THR A 71 10.65 13.59 -8.56
N ALA A 72 11.28 13.59 -9.73
CA ALA A 72 11.56 14.82 -10.49
C ALA A 72 10.28 15.52 -10.96
N LEU A 73 9.29 14.75 -11.44
CA LEU A 73 7.98 15.27 -11.88
C LEU A 73 7.24 15.93 -10.72
N ALA A 74 7.23 15.30 -9.54
CA ALA A 74 6.65 15.89 -8.33
C ALA A 74 7.30 17.24 -8.01
N GLY A 75 8.63 17.31 -8.08
CA GLY A 75 9.38 18.54 -7.88
C GLY A 75 9.09 19.64 -8.92
N VAL A 76 8.90 19.29 -10.19
CA VAL A 76 8.51 20.25 -11.25
C VAL A 76 7.06 20.72 -11.08
N LEU A 77 6.17 19.86 -10.56
CA LEU A 77 4.77 20.16 -10.29
C LEU A 77 4.52 20.73 -8.89
N TRP A 78 5.58 20.95 -8.10
CA TRP A 78 5.55 21.55 -6.77
C TRP A 78 4.56 20.81 -5.85
N CYS A 79 4.53 19.49 -5.97
CA CYS A 79 3.69 18.58 -5.20
C CYS A 79 4.55 17.50 -4.57
N SER A 80 3.99 16.80 -3.58
CA SER A 80 4.56 15.57 -3.06
C SER A 80 4.43 14.43 -4.09
N PRO A 81 5.38 13.49 -4.16
CA PRO A 81 5.23 12.32 -5.02
C PRO A 81 3.95 11.52 -4.76
N GLY A 82 3.50 11.50 -3.49
CA GLY A 82 2.23 10.89 -3.07
C GLY A 82 1.00 11.40 -3.82
N GLU A 83 0.99 12.68 -4.22
CA GLU A 83 -0.14 13.30 -4.92
C GLU A 83 -0.25 12.89 -6.39
N ILE A 84 0.81 12.32 -6.97
CA ILE A 84 0.85 11.81 -8.35
C ILE A 84 1.05 10.30 -8.43
N THR A 85 1.06 9.59 -7.30
CA THR A 85 1.04 8.13 -7.22
C THR A 85 -0.36 7.60 -6.91
N GLY A 86 -0.62 6.34 -7.29
CA GLY A 86 -1.71 5.54 -6.73
C GLY A 86 -1.39 5.12 -5.29
N PRO A 87 -2.31 4.39 -4.63
CA PRO A 87 -2.12 3.96 -3.26
C PRO A 87 -0.86 3.10 -3.14
N PRO A 88 0.12 3.49 -2.31
CA PRO A 88 1.37 2.74 -2.13
C PRO A 88 1.08 1.37 -1.53
N ARG A 89 1.80 0.34 -1.99
CA ARG A 89 1.66 -1.05 -1.52
C ARG A 89 2.96 -1.67 -1.04
N THR A 90 4.10 -1.07 -1.39
CA THR A 90 5.43 -1.57 -1.07
C THR A 90 6.21 -0.60 -0.18
N LEU A 91 7.19 -1.11 0.57
CA LEU A 91 8.12 -0.30 1.38
C LEU A 91 8.65 0.89 0.58
N ARG A 92 9.12 0.60 -0.64
CA ARG A 92 9.68 1.58 -1.56
C ARG A 92 8.65 2.61 -2.00
N GLU A 93 7.43 2.19 -2.32
CA GLU A 93 6.35 3.09 -2.73
C GLU A 93 5.94 4.04 -1.61
N HIS A 94 5.81 3.55 -0.37
CA HIS A 94 5.55 4.41 0.78
C HIS A 94 6.67 5.43 0.97
N ARG A 95 7.94 5.00 0.88
CA ARG A 95 9.08 5.92 0.97
C ARG A 95 9.06 6.99 -0.13
N ILE A 96 8.80 6.59 -1.38
CA ILE A 96 8.73 7.53 -2.50
C ILE A 96 7.57 8.50 -2.30
N ALA A 97 6.39 8.03 -1.90
CA ALA A 97 5.23 8.88 -1.64
C ALA A 97 5.53 9.96 -0.58
N ARG A 98 6.36 9.62 0.41
CA ARG A 98 6.87 10.54 1.44
C ARG A 98 8.04 11.43 0.98
N GLY A 99 8.59 11.19 -0.20
CA GLY A 99 9.72 11.95 -0.75
C GLY A 99 11.05 11.72 -0.02
N LEU A 100 11.21 10.57 0.66
CA LEU A 100 12.37 10.30 1.51
C LEU A 100 13.48 9.55 0.76
N ALA A 101 14.73 9.92 1.05
CA ALA A 101 15.90 9.17 0.58
C ALA A 101 16.04 7.85 1.36
N PRO A 102 16.46 6.75 0.70
CA PRO A 102 16.59 5.46 1.37
C PRO A 102 17.63 5.46 2.51
N GLU A 103 18.70 6.26 2.38
CA GLU A 103 19.73 6.43 3.40
C GLU A 103 19.17 7.06 4.68
N ASP A 104 18.26 8.02 4.55
CA ASP A 104 17.68 8.73 5.69
C ASP A 104 16.68 7.85 6.44
N VAL A 105 15.90 7.02 5.73
CA VAL A 105 15.04 6.01 6.37
C VAL A 105 15.88 4.97 7.10
N ALA A 106 16.91 4.42 6.44
CA ALA A 106 17.82 3.45 7.05
C ALA A 106 18.45 4.00 8.35
N ARG A 107 18.97 5.23 8.31
CA ARG A 107 19.56 5.91 9.46
C ARG A 107 18.56 6.09 10.60
N THR A 108 17.35 6.55 10.28
CA THR A 108 16.31 6.87 11.29
C THR A 108 15.81 5.60 11.98
N VAL A 109 15.60 4.53 11.21
CA VAL A 109 15.21 3.21 11.74
C VAL A 109 16.36 2.54 12.51
N GLY A 110 17.61 2.90 12.23
CA GLY A 110 18.79 2.25 12.81
C GLY A 110 19.13 0.94 12.09
N LEU A 111 19.04 0.93 10.76
CA LEU A 111 19.47 -0.14 9.87
C LEU A 111 20.71 0.29 9.08
N GLU A 112 21.50 -0.70 8.68
CA GLU A 112 22.54 -0.49 7.66
C GLU A 112 21.88 -0.23 6.30
N PHE A 113 22.47 0.64 5.48
CA PHE A 113 21.88 1.12 4.24
C PHE A 113 21.62 0.00 3.23
N LEU A 114 22.59 -0.87 2.97
CA LEU A 114 22.42 -1.99 2.03
C LEU A 114 21.41 -3.02 2.55
N ALA A 115 21.36 -3.23 3.87
CA ALA A 115 20.34 -4.08 4.49
C ALA A 115 18.93 -3.52 4.28
N TYR A 116 18.74 -2.21 4.45
CA TYR A 116 17.46 -1.55 4.18
C TYR A 116 17.08 -1.63 2.69
N MET A 117 18.03 -1.30 1.80
CA MET A 117 17.83 -1.42 0.35
C MET A 117 17.39 -2.84 -0.02
N HIS A 118 18.08 -3.88 0.44
CA HIS A 118 17.69 -5.26 0.17
C HIS A 118 16.27 -5.59 0.63
N MET A 119 15.79 -5.01 1.76
CA MET A 119 14.41 -5.18 2.22
C MET A 119 13.41 -4.50 1.28
N GLU A 120 13.71 -3.29 0.78
CA GLU A 120 12.89 -2.61 -0.22
C GLU A 120 12.82 -3.41 -1.53
N GLU A 121 13.95 -3.91 -2.01
CA GLU A 121 14.02 -4.63 -3.28
C GLU A 121 13.21 -5.93 -3.27
N HIS A 122 13.19 -6.61 -2.13
CA HIS A 122 12.51 -7.90 -1.96
C HIS A 122 11.11 -7.76 -1.35
N ASN A 123 10.66 -6.54 -1.04
CA ASN A 123 9.43 -6.27 -0.30
C ASN A 123 9.30 -7.12 0.97
N ALA A 124 10.43 -7.31 1.66
CA ALA A 124 10.55 -8.24 2.77
C ALA A 124 11.18 -7.54 3.97
N TRP A 125 10.33 -6.96 4.83
CA TRP A 125 10.77 -6.36 6.07
C TRP A 125 11.32 -7.41 7.04
N ARG A 126 12.50 -7.15 7.61
CA ARG A 126 13.14 -8.04 8.62
C ARG A 126 13.59 -7.29 9.88
N GLY A 127 13.11 -6.07 10.09
CA GLY A 127 13.42 -5.31 11.31
C GLY A 127 12.73 -5.87 12.54
N ASN A 128 13.30 -5.60 13.72
CA ASN A 128 12.69 -5.93 15.01
C ASN A 128 11.48 -5.02 15.32
N GLU A 129 10.79 -5.26 16.43
CA GLU A 129 9.57 -4.53 16.80
C GLU A 129 9.80 -3.01 16.96
N ARG A 130 10.93 -2.61 17.56
CA ARG A 130 11.30 -1.19 17.68
C ARG A 130 11.54 -0.56 16.31
N GLN A 131 12.28 -1.25 15.45
CA GLN A 131 12.55 -0.79 14.08
C GLN A 131 11.27 -0.70 13.26
N SER A 132 10.35 -1.66 13.42
CA SER A 132 9.03 -1.65 12.81
C SER A 132 8.20 -0.44 13.26
N ALA A 133 8.20 -0.12 14.55
CA ALA A 133 7.48 1.05 15.06
C ALA A 133 8.04 2.36 14.47
N THR A 134 9.37 2.53 14.48
CA THR A 134 10.01 3.70 13.88
C THR A 134 9.77 3.78 12.37
N LEU A 135 9.77 2.65 11.66
CA LEU A 135 9.43 2.62 10.23
C LEU A 135 8.01 3.13 9.98
N ALA A 136 7.03 2.70 10.77
CA ALA A 136 5.65 3.13 10.65
C ALA A 136 5.51 4.65 10.83
N GLU A 137 6.21 5.21 11.82
CA GLU A 137 6.23 6.65 12.06
C GLU A 137 6.88 7.43 10.91
N VAL A 138 8.06 7.01 10.45
CA VAL A 138 8.82 7.70 9.39
C VAL A 138 8.05 7.70 8.07
N LEU A 139 7.44 6.56 7.74
CA LEU A 139 6.70 6.39 6.49
C LEU A 139 5.22 6.81 6.60
N ASP A 140 4.77 7.26 7.78
CA ASP A 140 3.38 7.60 8.07
C ASP A 140 2.41 6.49 7.65
N LEU A 141 2.74 5.25 8.01
CA LEU A 141 1.97 4.07 7.62
C LEU A 141 0.67 3.99 8.40
N SER A 142 -0.43 3.80 7.68
CA SER A 142 -1.65 3.32 8.31
C SER A 142 -1.44 1.92 8.91
N LEU A 143 -2.25 1.52 9.89
CA LEU A 143 -2.16 0.17 10.46
C LEU A 143 -2.33 -0.96 9.42
N PRO A 144 -3.25 -0.86 8.44
CA PRO A 144 -3.30 -1.79 7.31
C PRO A 144 -1.98 -1.84 6.54
N ASP A 145 -1.46 -0.68 6.11
CA ASP A 145 -0.23 -0.60 5.32
C ASP A 145 0.95 -1.18 6.10
N PHE A 146 1.05 -0.88 7.40
CA PHE A 146 2.06 -1.44 8.28
C PHE A 146 2.03 -2.98 8.28
N VAL A 147 0.85 -3.59 8.37
CA VAL A 147 0.71 -5.06 8.39
C VAL A 147 1.09 -5.67 7.04
N THR A 148 0.71 -5.04 5.93
CA THR A 148 1.06 -5.48 4.58
C THR A 148 2.58 -5.36 4.35
N VAL A 149 3.13 -4.18 4.61
CA VAL A 149 4.54 -3.82 4.41
C VAL A 149 5.49 -4.65 5.28
N THR A 150 5.06 -5.03 6.49
CA THR A 150 5.83 -5.90 7.39
C THR A 150 5.63 -7.39 7.14
N GLY A 151 4.83 -7.79 6.14
CA GLY A 151 4.56 -9.18 5.79
C GLY A 151 3.74 -9.95 6.85
N ARG A 152 3.03 -9.23 7.73
CA ARG A 152 2.22 -9.82 8.81
C ARG A 152 0.82 -10.21 8.36
N GLU A 153 0.40 -9.75 7.19
CA GLU A 153 -0.94 -9.96 6.65
C GLU A 153 -1.38 -11.43 6.54
N PRO A 154 -0.56 -12.37 6.02
CA PRO A 154 -0.99 -13.77 5.91
C PRO A 154 -1.27 -14.41 7.28
N LYS A 155 -0.43 -14.10 8.27
CA LYS A 155 -0.61 -14.56 9.65
C LYS A 155 -1.85 -13.93 10.28
N LEU A 156 -2.10 -12.64 10.03
CA LEU A 156 -3.32 -11.99 10.49
C LEU A 156 -4.55 -12.66 9.87
N ALA A 157 -4.57 -12.88 8.56
CA ALA A 157 -5.67 -13.54 7.87
C ALA A 157 -5.98 -14.92 8.46
N GLU A 158 -4.96 -15.73 8.74
CA GLU A 158 -5.13 -17.05 9.38
C GLU A 158 -5.76 -16.94 10.78
N LEU A 159 -5.27 -16.02 11.61
CA LEU A 159 -5.84 -15.77 12.95
C LEU A 159 -7.29 -15.30 12.86
N LEU A 160 -7.62 -14.42 11.92
CA LEU A 160 -8.98 -13.90 11.72
C LEU A 160 -9.93 -15.01 11.23
N ARG A 161 -9.53 -15.82 10.24
CA ARG A 161 -10.32 -16.98 9.77
C ARG A 161 -10.61 -17.95 10.91
N SER A 162 -9.60 -18.22 11.74
CA SER A 162 -9.76 -19.09 12.91
C SER A 162 -10.68 -18.47 13.95
N ALA A 163 -10.62 -17.14 14.16
CA ALA A 163 -11.47 -16.43 15.09
C ALA A 163 -12.95 -16.46 14.68
N VAL A 164 -13.26 -16.22 13.41
CA VAL A 164 -14.67 -16.15 12.94
C VAL A 164 -15.33 -17.52 12.83
N THR A 165 -14.56 -18.56 12.48
CA THR A 165 -15.06 -19.95 12.34
C THR A 165 -15.18 -20.69 13.67
N THR A 166 -14.47 -20.25 14.71
CA THR A 166 -14.48 -20.91 16.03
C THR A 166 -14.94 -19.97 17.13
N ARG A 167 -14.10 -19.71 18.15
CA ARG A 167 -14.39 -18.87 19.30
C ARG A 167 -13.49 -17.63 19.28
N TRP A 168 -14.03 -16.52 18.79
CA TRP A 168 -13.28 -15.27 18.58
C TRP A 168 -12.57 -14.72 19.83
N GLN A 169 -13.13 -14.91 21.04
CA GLN A 169 -12.52 -14.36 22.27
C GLN A 169 -11.10 -14.92 22.54
N ALA A 170 -10.82 -16.16 22.13
CA ALA A 170 -9.51 -16.78 22.29
C ALA A 170 -8.44 -16.12 21.40
N TYR A 171 -8.85 -15.45 20.32
CA TYR A 171 -7.95 -14.88 19.31
C TYR A 171 -7.62 -13.40 19.56
N VAL A 172 -8.25 -12.73 20.53
CA VAL A 172 -7.95 -11.32 20.88
C VAL A 172 -6.46 -11.13 21.19
N ARG A 173 -5.87 -12.01 22.02
CA ARG A 173 -4.45 -11.95 22.40
C ARG A 173 -3.51 -12.25 21.22
N PRO A 174 -3.70 -13.34 20.46
CA PRO A 174 -2.92 -13.61 19.24
C PRO A 174 -2.94 -12.46 18.22
N VAL A 175 -4.11 -11.87 17.98
CA VAL A 175 -4.25 -10.74 17.02
C VAL A 175 -3.57 -9.48 17.55
N ALA A 176 -3.71 -9.17 18.84
CA ALA A 176 -3.04 -8.03 19.48
C ALA A 176 -1.50 -8.08 19.41
N LYS A 177 -0.91 -9.27 19.29
CA LYS A 177 0.55 -9.41 19.08
C LYS A 177 0.98 -9.12 17.64
N THR A 178 0.03 -9.16 16.70
CA THR A 178 0.32 -9.02 15.26
C THR A 178 0.09 -7.58 14.82
N VAL A 179 -0.96 -6.94 15.35
CA VAL A 179 -1.37 -5.57 15.04
C VAL A 179 -1.35 -4.72 16.31
N PRO A 180 -0.69 -3.55 16.33
CA PRO A 180 -0.67 -2.65 17.48
C PRO A 180 -1.98 -1.84 17.58
N LEU A 181 -3.11 -2.54 17.78
CA LEU A 181 -4.43 -1.96 18.02
C LEU A 181 -4.79 -2.04 19.51
N ASP A 182 -5.59 -1.08 19.97
CA ASP A 182 -6.17 -1.15 21.31
C ASP A 182 -7.04 -2.41 21.47
N ARG A 183 -7.01 -2.96 22.69
CA ARG A 183 -7.68 -4.23 22.98
C ARG A 183 -9.20 -4.15 22.84
N HIS A 184 -9.82 -3.03 23.18
CA HIS A 184 -11.27 -2.85 23.06
C HIS A 184 -11.69 -2.79 21.58
N LEU A 185 -10.92 -2.06 20.76
CA LEU A 185 -11.13 -2.03 19.31
C LEU A 185 -11.01 -3.43 18.69
N LEU A 186 -10.00 -4.21 19.10
CA LEU A 186 -9.83 -5.59 18.66
C LEU A 186 -11.00 -6.49 19.06
N GLN A 187 -11.50 -6.35 20.28
CA GLN A 187 -12.65 -7.13 20.74
C GLN A 187 -13.90 -6.81 19.92
N ASN A 188 -14.19 -5.53 19.73
CA ASN A 188 -15.34 -5.07 18.95
C ASN A 188 -15.25 -5.57 17.49
N ALA A 189 -14.11 -5.37 16.83
CA ALA A 189 -13.93 -5.81 15.46
C ALA A 189 -14.06 -7.33 15.30
N LEU A 190 -13.46 -8.13 16.20
CA LEU A 190 -13.58 -9.59 16.17
C LEU A 190 -15.01 -10.07 16.45
N GLN A 191 -15.73 -9.39 17.35
CA GLN A 191 -17.13 -9.69 17.63
C GLN A 191 -18.00 -9.41 16.40
N THR A 192 -17.86 -8.25 15.77
CA THR A 192 -18.59 -7.87 14.56
C THR A 192 -18.34 -8.87 13.44
N LEU A 193 -17.08 -9.18 13.14
CA LEU A 193 -16.72 -10.17 12.12
C LEU A 193 -17.33 -11.55 12.38
N HIS A 194 -17.31 -11.99 13.64
CA HIS A 194 -17.90 -13.27 14.00
C HIS A 194 -19.42 -13.24 13.83
N GLN A 195 -20.10 -12.17 14.22
CA GLN A 195 -21.54 -12.01 14.02
C GLN A 195 -21.92 -11.97 12.53
N ASP A 196 -21.17 -11.23 11.71
CA ASP A 196 -21.41 -11.14 10.27
C ASP A 196 -21.26 -12.50 9.59
N TYR A 197 -20.19 -13.24 9.91
CA TYR A 197 -19.95 -14.57 9.38
C TYR A 197 -21.04 -15.58 9.81
N GLN A 198 -21.36 -15.62 11.12
CA GLN A 198 -22.39 -16.52 11.64
C GLN A 198 -23.79 -16.16 11.12
N GLY A 199 -24.08 -14.88 10.89
CA GLY A 199 -25.32 -14.41 10.26
C GLY A 199 -25.48 -14.94 8.84
N GLN A 200 -24.42 -14.88 8.02
CA GLN A 200 -24.41 -15.45 6.68
C GLN A 200 -24.60 -16.97 6.71
N MET A 201 -23.92 -17.66 7.64
CA MET A 201 -24.07 -19.11 7.80
C MET A 201 -25.45 -19.53 8.34
N ALA A 202 -26.08 -18.75 9.22
CA ALA A 202 -27.42 -19.02 9.74
C ALA A 202 -28.52 -18.76 8.70
N ALA A 203 -28.36 -17.72 7.87
CA ALA A 203 -29.26 -17.47 6.73
C ALA A 203 -29.31 -18.67 5.77
N SER A 204 -28.20 -19.40 5.63
CA SER A 204 -28.10 -20.65 4.85
C SER A 204 -29.05 -21.76 5.33
N LEU A 205 -29.31 -21.83 6.64
CA LEU A 205 -30.13 -22.86 7.26
C LEU A 205 -31.62 -22.50 7.28
N SER A 206 -31.95 -21.21 7.19
CA SER A 206 -33.33 -20.70 7.26
C SER A 206 -34.12 -20.81 5.96
N TRP A 207 -33.45 -21.04 4.82
CA TRP A 207 -34.08 -21.10 3.49
C TRP A 207 -33.78 -22.45 2.82
N GLY A 208 -34.62 -23.44 3.11
CA GLY A 208 -34.47 -24.82 2.63
C GLY A 208 -34.69 -25.01 1.13
N ALA A 209 -33.72 -24.59 0.32
CA ALA A 209 -33.62 -24.94 -1.10
C ALA A 209 -32.16 -25.30 -1.43
N ALA A 210 -31.94 -26.40 -2.16
CA ALA A 210 -30.60 -26.93 -2.46
C ALA A 210 -29.65 -25.92 -3.16
N ASN A 211 -30.20 -24.92 -3.87
CA ASN A 211 -29.42 -23.84 -4.51
C ASN A 211 -28.94 -22.77 -3.50
N ALA A 212 -29.70 -22.51 -2.45
CA ALA A 212 -29.36 -21.53 -1.41
C ALA A 212 -28.17 -21.99 -0.54
N ALA A 213 -28.00 -23.30 -0.36
CA ALA A 213 -26.85 -23.88 0.32
C ALA A 213 -25.54 -23.68 -0.47
N SER A 214 -25.58 -23.74 -1.80
CA SER A 214 -24.40 -23.49 -2.66
C SER A 214 -24.03 -22.01 -2.65
N GLU A 215 -25.00 -21.12 -2.84
CA GLU A 215 -24.79 -19.66 -2.83
C GLU A 215 -24.27 -19.16 -1.48
N SER A 216 -24.77 -19.70 -0.36
CA SER A 216 -24.28 -19.36 0.96
C SER A 216 -22.87 -19.90 1.25
N SER A 217 -22.51 -21.07 0.69
CA SER A 217 -21.16 -21.61 0.82
C SER A 217 -20.15 -20.77 0.06
N ASP A 218 -20.54 -20.19 -1.08
CA ASP A 218 -19.71 -19.29 -1.87
C ASP A 218 -19.62 -17.89 -1.24
N ALA A 219 -20.72 -17.36 -0.69
CA ALA A 219 -20.69 -16.11 0.09
C ALA A 219 -19.77 -16.22 1.32
N GLY A 220 -19.82 -17.35 2.04
CA GLY A 220 -18.93 -17.61 3.16
C GLY A 220 -17.46 -17.73 2.76
N ARG A 221 -17.16 -18.31 1.59
CA ARG A 221 -15.80 -18.34 1.02
C ARG A 221 -15.32 -16.94 0.64
N GLU A 222 -16.15 -16.16 -0.07
CA GLU A 222 -15.81 -14.78 -0.45
C GLU A 222 -15.54 -13.89 0.79
N PHE A 223 -16.33 -14.05 1.85
CA PHE A 223 -16.12 -13.35 3.12
C PHE A 223 -14.77 -13.73 3.77
N LEU A 224 -14.42 -15.01 3.78
CA LEU A 224 -13.14 -15.48 4.34
C LEU A 224 -11.92 -15.10 3.48
N ASP A 225 -12.13 -14.92 2.17
CA ASP A 225 -11.10 -14.44 1.25
C ASP A 225 -10.81 -12.96 1.47
N ARG A 226 -11.84 -12.14 1.76
CA ARG A 226 -11.72 -10.70 2.08
C ARG A 226 -11.68 -10.38 3.58
N ILE A 227 -11.36 -11.36 4.41
CA ILE A 227 -11.47 -11.24 5.87
C ILE A 227 -10.63 -10.09 6.47
N VAL A 228 -9.47 -9.79 5.88
CA VAL A 228 -8.59 -8.69 6.32
C VAL A 228 -9.22 -7.34 6.02
N ASP A 229 -9.84 -7.19 4.85
CA ASP A 229 -10.54 -5.95 4.47
C ASP A 229 -11.74 -5.70 5.40
N HIS A 230 -12.54 -6.75 5.67
CA HIS A 230 -13.65 -6.68 6.60
C HIS A 230 -13.18 -6.33 8.03
N PHE A 231 -12.03 -6.87 8.46
CA PHE A 231 -11.44 -6.53 9.75
C PHE A 231 -11.09 -5.05 9.86
N TRP A 232 -10.43 -4.48 8.86
CA TRP A 232 -10.08 -3.07 8.87
C TRP A 232 -11.30 -2.16 8.77
N ALA A 233 -12.33 -2.56 8.03
CA ALA A 233 -13.61 -1.85 7.99
C ALA A 233 -14.28 -1.83 9.38
N ALA A 234 -14.34 -2.98 10.06
CA ALA A 234 -14.90 -3.10 11.40
C ALA A 234 -14.09 -2.33 12.45
N ALA A 235 -12.76 -2.31 12.34
CA ALA A 235 -11.88 -1.58 13.25
C ALA A 235 -12.00 -0.04 13.08
N GLN A 236 -12.31 0.45 11.88
CA GLN A 236 -12.57 1.87 11.60
C GLN A 236 -13.97 2.30 12.04
N PHE A 237 -14.96 1.40 11.96
CA PHE A 237 -16.36 1.66 12.31
C PHE A 237 -16.65 1.39 13.79
N SER A 238 -15.76 1.79 14.71
CA SER A 238 -16.12 1.73 16.13
C SER A 238 -17.10 2.86 16.45
N PRO A 239 -18.36 2.58 16.83
CA PRO A 239 -19.26 3.64 17.28
C PRO A 239 -18.64 4.30 18.52
N PRO A 240 -18.77 5.63 18.70
CA PRO A 240 -18.35 6.28 19.93
C PRO A 240 -19.03 5.55 21.10
N GLY A 241 -18.21 5.12 22.06
CA GLY A 241 -18.60 4.22 23.14
C GLY A 241 -19.91 4.64 23.83
N VAL A 242 -20.71 3.62 24.14
CA VAL A 242 -21.79 3.71 25.13
C VAL A 242 -21.20 3.42 26.51
#